data_AF-A0A0L0V9T7-F1
#
_entry.id   AF-A0A0L0V9T7-F1
#
_cell.length_a   1.000
_cell.length_b   1.000
_cell.length_c   1.000
_cell.angle_alpha   90.00
_cell.angle_beta   90.00
_cell.angle_gamma   90.00
#
_symmetry.space_group_name_H-M   'P 1'
#
loop_
_entity.id
_entity.type
_entity.pdbx_description
1 polymer ?
#
loop_
_entity_poly.entity_id
_entity_poly.type
_entity_poly.pdbx_seq_one_letter_code
_entity_poly.pdbx_strand_id
1 'polypeptide(L)'
;MQRSLNLPTNDDDESDSNYYDEEDSEDDSSSSVEGADPPSPRRTPGRLQKAGLLPLPKKKSKKLKITVPSPILTNDSLKVTNEPPPNNWDSHNKIQTKPKKKKTDEKHPKRWFIPNMNDPYETFIDHGTTVDSQGYPLHPNGDTIFVQRPGICEAKNFGSTAFTKRSQVHKRSKGKWKVITHKCLGVLVCNLPDCQWAGSPPTDPDVLKELFETPVQCQGMAGKCTGEVHHIKCENTALRIDIHLATEWGLLRHRGIHHHVWPECKKPDPLAHERFDEVVENNPKSGAFKLKIGKPSQDDGTTFETVTDIHPAFQNSDRLAYYRKKKLIGLDLVPGKNGSGVGDKFINDMFSWAARGLQVISASFMPGVEHFTFQTKWMRERLLARDGNREHYQGGLLSDVTYRYFENGYLLSTSMFCEQLQRWIPVQLTWIRGLSEEYYQVHFTILLKQFFLPGITAAEREGLCRQVVDFSKAQANGFKAAYKDVGPD
;
A
#
# COMPACT_ATOMS: atom_id res chain seq x y z
N MET A 1 -41.83 -47.59 -50.88
CA MET A 1 -41.01 -46.39 -51.19
C MET A 1 -39.65 -46.57 -50.51
N GLN A 2 -38.59 -46.19 -51.21
CA GLN A 2 -37.17 -46.62 -51.11
C GLN A 2 -36.57 -46.75 -49.69
N ARG A 3 -35.91 -47.87 -49.35
CA ARG A 3 -34.46 -48.23 -49.55
C ARG A 3 -33.51 -47.22 -48.87
N SER A 4 -32.94 -47.51 -47.70
CA SER A 4 -31.75 -48.36 -47.43
C SER A 4 -30.47 -47.81 -48.06
N LEU A 5 -29.41 -47.59 -47.25
CA LEU A 5 -28.18 -48.42 -47.27
C LEU A 5 -27.11 -47.93 -46.27
N ASN A 6 -26.42 -48.92 -45.70
CA ASN A 6 -25.24 -48.82 -44.84
C ASN A 6 -23.94 -48.62 -45.67
N LEU A 7 -22.96 -47.94 -45.05
CA LEU A 7 -21.49 -48.12 -44.97
C LEU A 7 -20.77 -49.00 -46.04
N PRO A 8 -19.47 -48.76 -46.40
CA PRO A 8 -18.34 -48.69 -45.43
C PRO A 8 -16.99 -48.00 -45.84
N THR A 9 -16.02 -48.10 -44.89
CA THR A 9 -14.53 -48.27 -44.99
C THR A 9 -13.53 -47.10 -45.16
N ASN A 10 -12.55 -47.13 -44.23
CA ASN A 10 -11.24 -46.49 -44.10
C ASN A 10 -10.34 -46.43 -45.35
N ASP A 11 -9.46 -45.43 -45.47
CA ASP A 11 -8.02 -45.49 -45.10
C ASP A 11 -7.28 -44.21 -45.58
N ASP A 12 -6.45 -43.67 -44.68
CA ASP A 12 -5.18 -42.93 -44.77
C ASP A 12 -4.76 -42.00 -45.94
N ASP A 13 -4.16 -40.89 -45.49
CA ASP A 13 -2.96 -40.19 -45.95
C ASP A 13 -2.96 -38.97 -46.91
N GLU A 14 -2.31 -37.93 -46.35
CA GLU A 14 -1.45 -36.88 -46.93
C GLU A 14 -1.96 -35.90 -48.01
N SER A 15 -2.03 -34.62 -47.61
CA SER A 15 -1.08 -33.54 -48.01
C SER A 15 -1.74 -32.18 -48.32
N ASP A 16 -1.11 -31.15 -47.75
CA ASP A 16 -1.01 -29.74 -48.15
C ASP A 16 -2.24 -28.99 -48.70
N SER A 17 -2.60 -27.88 -48.03
CA SER A 17 -2.41 -26.54 -48.61
C SER A 17 -2.87 -25.41 -47.68
N ASN A 18 -2.20 -24.27 -47.87
CA ASN A 18 -2.22 -23.02 -47.11
C ASN A 18 -3.56 -22.27 -47.14
N TYR A 19 -3.70 -21.32 -46.19
CA TYR A 19 -3.90 -19.86 -46.42
C TYR A 19 -5.02 -19.24 -45.55
N TYR A 20 -4.58 -18.34 -44.64
CA TYR A 20 -5.22 -17.23 -43.88
C TYR A 20 -6.65 -17.37 -43.33
N ASP A 21 -6.80 -17.10 -42.02
CA ASP A 21 -7.58 -15.94 -41.57
C ASP A 21 -7.15 -15.48 -40.17
N GLU A 22 -7.09 -14.15 -40.05
CA GLU A 22 -6.96 -13.37 -38.83
C GLU A 22 -8.24 -13.53 -37.99
N GLU A 23 -8.12 -13.55 -36.65
CA GLU A 23 -8.99 -12.79 -35.72
C GLU A 23 -8.67 -13.14 -34.24
N ASP A 24 -8.45 -12.07 -33.47
CA ASP A 24 -8.80 -11.88 -32.06
C ASP A 24 -8.29 -12.87 -31.00
N SER A 25 -7.14 -12.52 -30.43
CA SER A 25 -6.74 -12.98 -29.09
C SER A 25 -7.11 -11.92 -28.03
N GLU A 26 -8.32 -12.02 -27.51
CA GLU A 26 -8.67 -11.45 -26.21
C GLU A 26 -8.12 -12.37 -25.10
N ASP A 27 -6.86 -12.15 -24.71
CA ASP A 27 -6.28 -12.78 -23.51
C ASP A 27 -6.68 -11.98 -22.27
N ASP A 28 -7.83 -12.39 -21.74
CA ASP A 28 -8.48 -11.96 -20.51
C ASP A 28 -7.59 -12.26 -19.28
N SER A 29 -6.71 -11.32 -18.97
CA SER A 29 -5.82 -11.36 -17.82
C SER A 29 -6.57 -10.89 -16.58
N SER A 30 -7.45 -11.75 -16.06
CA SER A 30 -8.11 -11.55 -14.77
C SER A 30 -7.12 -11.70 -13.61
N SER A 31 -6.39 -10.61 -13.35
CA SER A 31 -5.77 -10.39 -12.05
C SER A 31 -6.89 -10.25 -11.01
N SER A 32 -7.04 -11.26 -10.16
CA SER A 32 -7.82 -11.14 -8.93
C SER A 32 -7.04 -10.22 -8.00
N VAL A 33 -7.29 -8.92 -8.16
CA VAL A 33 -6.90 -7.91 -7.20
C VAL A 33 -7.78 -8.13 -5.97
N GLU A 34 -7.31 -8.93 -5.02
CA GLU A 34 -7.76 -8.79 -3.64
C GLU A 34 -7.49 -7.34 -3.25
N GLY A 35 -8.57 -6.59 -3.00
CA GLY A 35 -8.52 -5.17 -2.71
C GLY A 35 -7.50 -4.88 -1.61
N ALA A 36 -6.45 -4.14 -1.95
CA ALA A 36 -5.55 -3.57 -0.97
C ALA A 36 -6.37 -2.64 -0.06
N ASP A 37 -6.35 -2.89 1.25
CA ASP A 37 -6.85 -1.93 2.22
C ASP A 37 -6.09 -0.60 2.04
N PRO A 38 -6.78 0.56 2.07
CA PRO A 38 -6.11 1.84 1.97
C PRO A 38 -5.10 1.98 3.13
N PRO A 39 -3.89 2.49 2.86
CA PRO A 39 -2.92 2.73 3.92
C PRO A 39 -3.51 3.73 4.92
N SER A 40 -3.39 3.42 6.22
CA SER A 40 -3.63 4.39 7.28
C SER A 40 -2.82 5.66 7.00
N PRO A 41 -3.37 6.87 7.22
CA PRO A 41 -2.73 8.12 6.82
C PRO A 41 -1.39 8.29 7.54
N ARG A 42 -0.29 7.97 6.84
CA ARG A 42 1.04 8.44 7.21
C ARG A 42 1.07 9.95 6.96
N ARG A 43 1.28 10.72 8.03
CA ARG A 43 1.80 12.08 7.90
C ARG A 43 3.23 11.98 7.39
N THR A 44 3.44 12.07 6.08
CA THR A 44 4.77 12.25 5.49
C THR A 44 5.07 13.74 5.30
N PRO A 45 6.25 14.23 5.72
CA PRO A 45 6.73 15.56 5.39
C PRO A 45 6.90 15.70 3.88
N GLY A 46 6.55 16.87 3.33
CA GLY A 46 6.53 17.14 1.89
C GLY A 46 7.88 16.92 1.20
N ARG A 47 7.85 16.12 0.12
CA ARG A 47 8.95 15.97 -0.82
C ARG A 47 8.91 17.14 -1.81
N LEU A 48 9.83 18.09 -1.66
CA LEU A 48 10.10 19.13 -2.67
C LEU A 48 10.51 18.47 -3.99
N GLN A 49 9.75 18.70 -5.06
CA GLN A 49 10.19 18.46 -6.42
C GLN A 49 11.22 19.54 -6.80
N LYS A 50 12.45 19.12 -7.14
CA LYS A 50 13.47 19.99 -7.72
C LYS A 50 13.10 20.29 -9.18
N ALA A 51 12.63 21.51 -9.43
CA ALA A 51 12.65 22.09 -10.77
C ALA A 51 14.10 22.30 -11.23
N GLY A 52 14.33 22.08 -12.53
CA GLY A 52 15.65 22.07 -13.16
C GLY A 52 16.37 23.41 -13.07
N LEU A 53 17.59 23.38 -12.56
CA LEU A 53 18.58 24.44 -12.71
C LEU A 53 19.65 23.96 -13.68
N LEU A 54 19.81 24.71 -14.78
CA LEU A 54 20.86 24.55 -15.77
C LEU A 54 22.27 24.63 -15.12
N PRO A 55 23.28 23.89 -15.62
CA PRO A 55 24.60 23.86 -14.99
C PRO A 55 25.41 25.12 -15.31
N LEU A 56 25.82 25.87 -14.28
CA LEU A 56 26.89 26.86 -14.38
C LEU A 56 28.27 26.20 -14.19
N PRO A 57 29.34 26.70 -14.86
CA PRO A 57 30.62 26.03 -14.99
C PRO A 57 31.44 26.06 -13.68
N LYS A 58 31.93 24.88 -13.25
CA LYS A 58 32.76 24.72 -12.05
C LYS A 58 34.19 25.21 -12.29
N LYS A 59 34.56 26.32 -11.66
CA LYS A 59 35.97 26.72 -11.46
C LYS A 59 36.63 25.79 -10.45
N LYS A 60 37.84 25.31 -10.79
CA LYS A 60 38.71 24.46 -9.96
C LYS A 60 39.17 25.23 -8.71
N SER A 61 39.00 24.66 -7.52
CA SER A 61 39.72 25.08 -6.32
C SER A 61 40.35 23.88 -5.60
N LYS A 62 41.58 24.10 -5.16
CA LYS A 62 42.55 23.12 -4.67
C LYS A 62 42.16 22.59 -3.28
N LYS A 63 42.30 21.27 -3.06
CA LYS A 63 42.23 20.64 -1.73
C LYS A 63 43.45 21.05 -0.89
N LEU A 64 43.20 21.73 0.23
CA LEU A 64 44.15 21.85 1.34
C LEU A 64 43.91 20.66 2.30
N LYS A 65 44.98 19.89 2.57
CA LYS A 65 45.03 18.84 3.58
C LYS A 65 45.20 19.51 4.94
N ILE A 66 44.31 19.23 5.89
CA ILE A 66 44.52 19.52 7.31
C ILE A 66 44.67 18.17 8.01
N THR A 67 45.84 17.97 8.57
CA THR A 67 46.22 16.83 9.41
C THR A 67 45.92 17.20 10.87
N VAL A 68 45.22 16.35 11.61
CA VAL A 68 45.06 16.50 13.06
C VAL A 68 45.78 15.32 13.74
N PRO A 69 46.67 15.56 14.72
CA PRO A 69 47.50 14.54 15.34
C PRO A 69 46.76 13.76 16.45
N SER A 70 47.09 12.47 16.59
CA SER A 70 46.69 11.61 17.72
C SER A 70 47.43 11.97 19.01
N PRO A 71 46.80 11.91 20.20
CA PRO A 71 47.52 11.93 21.47
C PRO A 71 47.90 10.52 21.94
N ILE A 72 49.22 10.30 21.99
CA ILE A 72 50.04 9.71 23.06
C ILE A 72 49.38 8.71 24.04
N LEU A 73 49.93 7.49 23.99
CA LEU A 73 49.84 6.42 24.98
C LEU A 73 50.54 6.78 26.29
N THR A 74 50.00 6.30 27.42
CA THR A 74 50.82 5.91 28.58
C THR A 74 50.62 4.42 28.83
N ASN A 75 51.75 3.72 28.92
CA ASN A 75 51.85 2.30 29.23
C ASN A 75 51.58 2.07 30.71
N ASP A 76 50.90 0.97 31.04
CA ASP A 76 51.47 0.10 32.06
C ASP A 76 51.12 -1.36 31.85
N SER A 77 52.05 -2.20 32.29
CA SER A 77 52.38 -3.52 31.77
C SER A 77 51.54 -4.64 32.37
N LEU A 78 51.36 -5.74 31.62
CA LEU A 78 51.62 -7.11 32.10
C LEU A 78 51.71 -8.07 30.89
N LYS A 79 52.86 -8.75 30.83
CA LYS A 79 53.32 -9.69 29.79
C LYS A 79 52.62 -11.05 29.92
N VAL A 80 52.24 -11.66 28.79
CA VAL A 80 52.42 -13.11 28.55
C VAL A 80 52.78 -13.34 27.08
N THR A 81 53.90 -14.03 26.89
CA THR A 81 54.58 -14.46 25.66
C THR A 81 53.88 -15.69 25.04
N ASN A 82 53.84 -15.93 23.72
CA ASN A 82 54.95 -16.43 22.90
C ASN A 82 54.55 -16.50 21.40
N GLU A 83 55.58 -16.45 20.56
CA GLU A 83 55.66 -16.13 19.12
C GLU A 83 55.21 -17.23 18.12
N PRO A 84 54.96 -16.86 16.84
CA PRO A 84 54.82 -17.78 15.70
C PRO A 84 56.15 -18.02 14.95
N PRO A 85 56.32 -19.14 14.22
CA PRO A 85 57.57 -19.44 13.50
C PRO A 85 57.63 -18.81 12.09
N PRO A 86 58.82 -18.80 11.44
CA PRO A 86 59.28 -17.68 10.60
C PRO A 86 59.10 -17.87 9.09
N ASN A 87 59.09 -16.72 8.39
CA ASN A 87 59.30 -16.59 6.95
C ASN A 87 60.72 -17.02 6.55
N ASN A 88 60.84 -17.75 5.43
CA ASN A 88 62.06 -17.78 4.63
C ASN A 88 61.74 -17.43 3.18
N TRP A 89 62.59 -16.61 2.61
CA TRP A 89 62.50 -15.96 1.31
C TRP A 89 63.41 -16.73 0.34
N ASP A 90 62.92 -17.21 -0.81
CA ASP A 90 63.49 -16.85 -2.13
C ASP A 90 62.86 -17.56 -3.33
N SER A 91 62.62 -16.75 -4.36
CA SER A 91 62.86 -17.00 -5.79
C SER A 91 62.20 -18.21 -6.49
N HIS A 92 61.25 -17.92 -7.39
CA HIS A 92 61.42 -18.15 -8.84
C HIS A 92 60.21 -17.61 -9.63
N ASN A 93 60.50 -16.64 -10.50
CA ASN A 93 59.61 -16.14 -11.55
C ASN A 93 59.16 -17.27 -12.50
N LYS A 94 57.85 -17.53 -12.58
CA LYS A 94 57.21 -18.07 -13.78
C LYS A 94 55.87 -17.40 -14.01
N ILE A 95 55.81 -16.62 -15.09
CA ILE A 95 54.59 -16.10 -15.70
C ILE A 95 53.73 -17.30 -16.10
N GLN A 96 52.58 -17.46 -15.44
CA GLN A 96 51.50 -18.31 -15.92
C GLN A 96 50.18 -17.53 -15.86
N THR A 97 49.59 -17.41 -17.04
CA THR A 97 48.31 -16.80 -17.35
C THR A 97 47.19 -17.47 -16.53
N LYS A 98 46.49 -16.68 -15.69
CA LYS A 98 45.34 -17.16 -14.93
C LYS A 98 44.15 -17.42 -15.88
N PRO A 99 43.58 -18.65 -15.93
CA PRO A 99 42.32 -18.87 -16.63
C PRO A 99 41.18 -18.22 -15.85
N LYS A 100 40.28 -17.55 -16.58
CA LYS A 100 39.04 -16.98 -16.03
C LYS A 100 38.19 -18.13 -15.45
N LYS A 101 38.08 -18.22 -14.12
CA LYS A 101 37.08 -19.07 -13.45
C LYS A 101 35.67 -18.57 -13.83
N LYS A 102 35.00 -19.28 -14.73
CA LYS A 102 33.54 -19.22 -14.87
C LYS A 102 32.95 -19.63 -13.51
N LYS A 103 32.17 -18.75 -12.88
CA LYS A 103 31.24 -19.18 -11.83
C LYS A 103 30.22 -20.11 -12.49
N THR A 104 30.35 -21.40 -12.28
CA THR A 104 29.26 -22.34 -12.48
C THR A 104 28.29 -22.13 -11.33
N ASP A 105 27.13 -21.53 -11.62
CA ASP A 105 25.98 -21.60 -10.72
C ASP A 105 25.62 -23.08 -10.56
N GLU A 106 26.04 -23.70 -9.45
CA GLU A 106 25.50 -24.98 -9.01
C GLU A 106 24.01 -24.77 -8.72
N LYS A 107 23.16 -25.13 -9.69
CA LYS A 107 21.71 -25.17 -9.50
C LYS A 107 21.44 -26.20 -8.40
N HIS A 108 21.17 -25.74 -7.18
CA HIS A 108 20.68 -26.60 -6.10
C HIS A 108 19.50 -27.44 -6.62
N PRO A 109 19.50 -28.77 -6.41
CA PRO A 109 18.44 -29.63 -6.92
C PRO A 109 17.09 -29.22 -6.33
N LYS A 110 16.06 -29.15 -7.20
CA LYS A 110 14.68 -28.85 -6.77
C LYS A 110 14.22 -29.96 -5.84
N ARG A 111 14.06 -29.65 -4.54
CA ARG A 111 13.73 -30.63 -3.50
C ARG A 111 12.23 -30.95 -3.41
N TRP A 112 11.36 -30.02 -3.81
CA TRP A 112 9.92 -30.24 -3.76
C TRP A 112 9.30 -30.32 -5.15
N PHE A 113 8.56 -31.40 -5.37
CA PHE A 113 7.74 -31.63 -6.56
C PHE A 113 6.26 -31.52 -6.21
N ILE A 114 5.40 -31.46 -7.22
CA ILE A 114 3.96 -31.60 -7.02
C ILE A 114 3.73 -32.97 -6.37
N PRO A 115 3.03 -33.05 -5.23
CA PRO A 115 2.81 -34.31 -4.54
C PRO A 115 1.89 -35.22 -5.37
N ASN A 116 2.12 -36.52 -5.29
CA ASN A 116 1.15 -37.51 -5.73
C ASN A 116 0.22 -37.81 -4.55
N MET A 117 -1.08 -37.62 -4.72
CA MET A 117 -2.06 -37.80 -3.63
C MET A 117 -2.16 -39.24 -3.13
N ASN A 118 -1.68 -40.22 -3.91
CA ASN A 118 -1.62 -41.63 -3.51
C ASN A 118 -0.40 -41.96 -2.64
N ASP A 119 0.56 -41.04 -2.52
CA ASP A 119 1.70 -41.23 -1.63
C ASP A 119 1.23 -41.09 -0.16
N PRO A 120 1.80 -41.85 0.77
CA PRO A 120 1.41 -41.84 2.18
C PRO A 120 2.01 -40.62 2.91
N TYR A 121 1.51 -39.41 2.60
CA TYR A 121 1.87 -38.22 3.37
C TYR A 121 1.16 -38.24 4.73
N GLU A 122 1.93 -38.02 5.79
CA GLU A 122 1.46 -37.89 7.16
C GLU A 122 1.83 -36.51 7.73
N THR A 123 0.99 -36.02 8.65
CA THR A 123 1.27 -34.78 9.38
C THR A 123 2.39 -35.04 10.40
N PHE A 124 3.43 -34.21 10.34
CA PHE A 124 4.57 -34.25 11.24
C PHE A 124 4.87 -32.83 11.71
N ILE A 125 4.71 -32.56 13.01
CA ILE A 125 4.97 -31.25 13.60
C ILE A 125 6.34 -31.30 14.28
N ASP A 126 7.31 -30.62 13.68
CA ASP A 126 8.69 -30.60 14.16
C ASP A 126 8.87 -29.61 15.32
N HIS A 127 10.00 -29.73 16.01
CA HIS A 127 10.38 -28.87 17.12
C HIS A 127 10.44 -27.39 16.73
N GLY A 128 9.96 -26.55 17.64
CA GLY A 128 9.90 -25.10 17.44
C GLY A 128 8.73 -24.63 16.56
N THR A 129 7.87 -25.54 16.10
CA THR A 129 6.60 -25.17 15.46
C THR A 129 5.56 -24.77 16.49
N THR A 130 4.89 -23.64 16.26
CA THR A 130 3.69 -23.27 17.02
C THR A 130 2.44 -23.63 16.23
N VAL A 131 1.53 -24.37 16.87
CA VAL A 131 0.25 -24.77 16.30
C VAL A 131 -0.92 -23.98 16.90
N ASP A 132 -2.01 -23.84 16.16
CA ASP A 132 -3.27 -23.33 16.69
C ASP A 132 -4.07 -24.43 17.42
N SER A 133 -5.28 -24.08 17.87
CA SER A 133 -6.17 -25.02 18.58
C SER A 133 -6.70 -26.17 17.72
N GLN A 134 -6.56 -26.11 16.38
CA GLN A 134 -6.87 -27.23 15.48
C GLN A 134 -5.63 -28.09 15.19
N GLY A 135 -4.48 -27.78 15.80
CA GLY A 135 -3.21 -28.46 15.53
C GLY A 135 -2.53 -28.01 14.22
N TYR A 136 -3.01 -26.93 13.59
CA TYR A 136 -2.43 -26.43 12.35
C TYR A 136 -1.19 -25.55 12.62
N PRO A 137 -0.08 -25.74 11.89
CA PRO A 137 1.16 -25.02 12.14
C PRO A 137 1.10 -23.57 11.64
N LEU A 138 0.80 -22.62 12.55
CA LEU A 138 0.83 -21.18 12.27
C LEU A 138 2.26 -20.64 12.07
N HIS A 139 3.20 -21.17 12.85
CA HIS A 139 4.63 -20.85 12.78
C HIS A 139 5.42 -22.13 12.54
N PRO A 140 5.35 -22.72 11.33
CA PRO A 140 6.07 -23.95 11.02
C PRO A 140 7.57 -23.71 11.11
N ASN A 141 8.28 -24.65 11.71
CA ASN A 141 9.71 -24.66 11.88
C ASN A 141 10.27 -26.07 11.63
N GLY A 142 11.59 -26.22 11.53
CA GLY A 142 12.22 -27.51 11.23
C GLY A 142 11.72 -28.10 9.90
N ASP A 143 11.54 -29.41 9.84
CA ASP A 143 11.00 -30.13 8.68
C ASP A 143 9.49 -30.45 8.83
N THR A 144 8.72 -29.49 9.36
CA THR A 144 7.26 -29.63 9.59
C THR A 144 6.48 -29.90 8.29
N ILE A 145 5.59 -30.89 8.35
CA ILE A 145 4.65 -31.28 7.29
C ILE A 145 3.23 -31.27 7.87
N PHE A 146 2.27 -30.71 7.13
CA PHE A 146 0.86 -30.79 7.48
C PHE A 146 0.04 -31.21 6.27
N VAL A 147 -0.81 -32.22 6.45
CA VAL A 147 -1.67 -32.76 5.40
C VAL A 147 -3.12 -32.37 5.66
N GLN A 148 -3.71 -31.64 4.72
CA GLN A 148 -5.13 -31.32 4.70
C GLN A 148 -5.86 -32.40 3.90
N ARG A 149 -6.81 -33.07 4.54
CA ARG A 149 -7.67 -34.07 3.91
C ARG A 149 -9.12 -33.67 4.13
N PRO A 150 -9.79 -33.12 3.11
CA PRO A 150 -11.18 -32.74 3.21
C PRO A 150 -12.08 -33.88 3.71
N GLY A 151 -12.99 -33.56 4.63
CA GLY A 151 -13.86 -34.49 5.35
C GLY A 151 -13.20 -35.30 6.47
N ILE A 152 -11.87 -35.23 6.64
CA ILE A 152 -11.13 -36.04 7.64
C ILE A 152 -10.33 -35.14 8.59
N CYS A 153 -9.49 -34.27 8.04
CA CYS A 153 -8.64 -33.36 8.79
C CYS A 153 -8.63 -32.02 8.06
N GLU A 154 -9.45 -31.09 8.56
CA GLU A 154 -9.63 -29.78 7.98
C GLU A 154 -9.21 -28.66 8.95
N ALA A 155 -8.12 -27.98 8.62
CA ALA A 155 -7.71 -26.77 9.29
C ALA A 155 -8.27 -25.54 8.55
N LYS A 156 -8.98 -24.67 9.29
CA LYS A 156 -9.50 -23.40 8.72
C LYS A 156 -8.39 -22.46 8.31
N ASN A 157 -7.26 -22.56 8.98
CA ASN A 157 -6.05 -21.81 8.68
C ASN A 157 -5.23 -22.39 7.52
N PHE A 158 -5.66 -23.49 6.88
CA PHE A 158 -4.88 -24.09 5.81
C PHE A 158 -4.61 -23.12 4.65
N GLY A 159 -3.33 -22.96 4.31
CA GLY A 159 -2.89 -21.97 3.32
C GLY A 159 -2.42 -20.63 3.93
N SER A 160 -2.63 -20.42 5.23
CA SER A 160 -2.22 -19.24 5.97
C SER A 160 -1.07 -19.54 6.92
N THR A 161 -0.19 -18.58 7.17
CA THR A 161 0.79 -18.68 8.28
C THR A 161 0.88 -17.34 8.99
N ALA A 162 1.35 -17.31 10.23
CA ALA A 162 1.37 -16.11 11.06
C ALA A 162 2.66 -15.26 10.90
N PHE A 163 3.75 -15.85 10.40
CA PHE A 163 5.00 -15.12 10.22
C PHE A 163 4.98 -14.14 9.02
N THR A 164 5.84 -13.12 9.10
CA THR A 164 5.97 -12.09 8.06
C THR A 164 6.73 -12.65 6.85
N LYS A 165 6.10 -12.56 5.67
CA LYS A 165 6.53 -13.31 4.48
C LYS A 165 6.27 -12.57 3.18
N ARG A 166 7.00 -12.99 2.15
CA ARG A 166 6.61 -12.80 0.75
C ARG A 166 6.05 -14.11 0.20
N SER A 167 4.93 -14.02 -0.49
CA SER A 167 4.25 -15.16 -1.08
C SER A 167 4.36 -15.14 -2.59
N GLN A 168 4.53 -16.29 -3.22
CA GLN A 168 4.33 -16.47 -4.65
C GLN A 168 3.29 -17.56 -4.87
N VAL A 169 2.41 -17.36 -5.85
CA VAL A 169 1.36 -18.30 -6.20
C VAL A 169 1.52 -18.70 -7.65
N HIS A 170 1.47 -20.00 -7.92
CA HIS A 170 1.56 -20.56 -9.26
C HIS A 170 0.48 -21.61 -9.46
N LYS A 171 -0.12 -21.62 -10.65
CA LYS A 171 -0.91 -22.75 -11.13
C LYS A 171 0.03 -23.74 -11.83
N ARG A 172 -0.10 -25.04 -11.52
CA ARG A 172 0.74 -26.12 -12.06
C ARG A 172 -0.12 -27.26 -12.59
N SER A 173 0.48 -28.10 -13.42
CA SER A 173 -0.18 -29.28 -14.01
C SER A 173 -1.50 -28.96 -14.71
N LYS A 174 -1.43 -28.06 -15.72
CA LYS A 174 -2.61 -27.56 -16.46
C LYS A 174 -3.71 -26.97 -15.55
N GLY A 175 -3.30 -26.29 -14.48
CA GLY A 175 -4.22 -25.63 -13.55
C GLY A 175 -4.79 -26.51 -12.44
N LYS A 176 -4.48 -27.81 -12.39
CA LYS A 176 -4.98 -28.72 -11.35
C LYS A 176 -4.47 -28.41 -9.93
N TRP A 177 -3.28 -27.83 -9.84
CA TRP A 177 -2.62 -27.53 -8.56
C TRP A 177 -2.39 -26.04 -8.39
N LYS A 178 -2.77 -25.51 -7.24
CA LYS A 178 -2.33 -24.19 -6.74
C LYS A 178 -1.14 -24.42 -5.81
N VAL A 179 0.00 -23.86 -6.18
CA VAL A 179 1.24 -23.93 -5.39
C VAL A 179 1.54 -22.56 -4.82
N ILE A 180 1.63 -22.47 -3.51
CA ILE A 180 1.97 -21.26 -2.77
C ILE A 180 3.36 -21.48 -2.15
N THR A 181 4.28 -20.54 -2.32
CA THR A 181 5.56 -20.55 -1.60
C THR A 181 5.63 -19.35 -0.68
N HIS A 182 6.20 -19.53 0.50
CA HIS A 182 6.47 -18.44 1.43
C HIS A 182 7.96 -18.32 1.69
N LYS A 183 8.47 -17.10 1.55
CA LYS A 183 9.79 -16.70 1.99
C LYS A 183 9.65 -15.84 3.23
N CYS A 184 10.17 -16.32 4.36
CA CYS A 184 10.21 -15.53 5.59
C CYS A 184 11.07 -14.28 5.39
N LEU A 185 10.58 -13.16 5.92
CA LEU A 185 11.32 -11.90 5.90
C LEU A 185 12.15 -11.69 7.16
N GLY A 186 12.01 -12.53 8.18
CA GLY A 186 12.60 -12.34 9.49
C GLY A 186 11.82 -11.34 10.35
N VAL A 187 12.52 -10.56 11.16
CA VAL A 187 11.91 -9.74 12.22
C VAL A 187 12.66 -8.42 12.42
N LEU A 188 11.92 -7.39 12.80
CA LEU A 188 12.48 -6.13 13.31
C LEU A 188 12.59 -6.22 14.83
N VAL A 189 13.77 -5.95 15.38
CA VAL A 189 14.01 -6.03 16.83
C VAL A 189 14.72 -4.79 17.33
N CYS A 190 14.55 -4.51 18.62
CA CYS A 190 15.28 -3.48 19.33
C CYS A 190 16.72 -3.94 19.63
N ASN A 191 17.68 -3.01 19.64
CA ASN A 191 19.03 -3.28 20.11
C ASN A 191 19.18 -3.33 21.64
N LEU A 192 18.21 -2.80 22.39
CA LEU A 192 18.22 -2.86 23.85
C LEU A 192 17.78 -4.25 24.34
N PRO A 193 18.57 -4.93 25.20
CA PRO A 193 18.32 -6.32 25.60
C PRO A 193 17.01 -6.49 26.38
N ASP A 194 16.60 -5.48 27.15
CA ASP A 194 15.37 -5.53 27.94
C ASP A 194 14.11 -5.24 27.11
N CYS A 195 14.26 -4.81 25.85
CA CYS A 195 13.13 -4.50 25.00
C CYS A 195 12.72 -5.73 24.16
N GLN A 196 11.62 -6.36 24.55
CA GLN A 196 11.07 -7.55 23.87
C GLN A 196 10.27 -7.23 22.60
N TRP A 197 10.37 -6.00 22.08
CA TRP A 197 9.60 -5.60 20.91
C TRP A 197 10.06 -6.34 19.64
N ALA A 198 9.12 -7.02 18.97
CA ALA A 198 9.33 -7.74 17.73
C ALA A 198 8.33 -7.28 16.65
N GLY A 199 8.81 -6.53 15.67
CA GLY A 199 7.99 -5.93 14.61
C GLY A 199 8.05 -6.68 13.29
N SER A 200 6.94 -6.68 12.54
CA SER A 200 6.90 -7.20 11.17
C SER A 200 7.65 -6.27 10.21
N PRO A 201 8.68 -6.73 9.47
CA PRO A 201 9.29 -5.95 8.39
C PRO A 201 8.29 -5.66 7.27
N PRO A 202 8.41 -4.52 6.56
CA PRO A 202 7.67 -4.28 5.32
C PRO A 202 7.86 -5.40 4.29
N THR A 203 6.79 -5.76 3.60
CA THR A 203 6.82 -6.80 2.56
C THR A 203 7.51 -6.33 1.27
N ASP A 204 7.38 -5.03 0.98
CA ASP A 204 8.02 -4.38 -0.15
C ASP A 204 9.54 -4.20 0.13
N PRO A 205 10.42 -4.74 -0.73
CA PRO A 205 11.87 -4.65 -0.56
C PRO A 205 12.41 -3.22 -0.58
N ASP A 206 11.84 -2.36 -1.40
CA ASP A 206 12.30 -0.97 -1.54
C ASP A 206 11.88 -0.18 -0.30
N VAL A 207 10.65 -0.36 0.17
CA VAL A 207 10.19 0.24 1.45
C VAL A 207 11.02 -0.26 2.63
N LEU A 208 11.37 -1.55 2.67
CA LEU A 208 12.23 -2.10 3.72
C LEU A 208 13.63 -1.49 3.68
N LYS A 209 14.17 -1.22 2.49
CA LYS A 209 15.48 -0.57 2.33
C LYS A 209 15.41 0.89 2.76
N GLU A 210 14.42 1.63 2.28
CA GLU A 210 14.15 3.03 2.64
C GLU A 210 13.94 3.20 4.15
N LEU A 211 13.30 2.22 4.81
CA LEU A 211 13.05 2.25 6.25
C LEU A 211 14.34 2.47 7.06
N PHE A 212 15.46 1.91 6.62
CA PHE A 212 16.76 2.02 7.30
C PHE A 212 17.68 3.09 6.72
N GLU A 213 17.22 3.93 5.78
CA GLU A 213 17.96 5.13 5.36
C GLU A 213 17.97 6.20 6.46
N THR A 214 17.01 6.14 7.38
CA THR A 214 16.92 6.98 8.58
C THR A 214 16.81 6.11 9.83
N PRO A 215 17.31 6.57 10.99
CA PRO A 215 17.12 5.85 12.26
C PRO A 215 15.65 5.57 12.54
N VAL A 216 15.33 4.31 12.83
CA VAL A 216 13.96 3.87 13.11
C VAL A 216 13.76 3.79 14.61
N GLN A 217 12.80 4.56 15.11
CA GLN A 217 12.43 4.53 16.53
C GLN A 217 11.69 3.24 16.89
N CYS A 218 12.15 2.59 17.96
CA CYS A 218 11.51 1.40 18.50
C CYS A 218 10.08 1.69 18.99
N GLN A 219 9.14 0.82 18.63
CA GLN A 219 7.74 0.93 19.08
C GLN A 219 7.51 0.26 20.44
N GLY A 220 8.54 -0.35 21.03
CA GLY A 220 8.51 -0.87 22.40
C GLY A 220 8.15 0.22 23.41
N MET A 221 7.51 -0.19 24.51
CA MET A 221 7.00 0.73 25.54
C MET A 221 6.10 1.84 24.97
N ALA A 222 5.22 1.50 24.03
CA ALA A 222 4.35 2.45 23.32
C ALA A 222 5.12 3.60 22.66
N GLY A 223 6.27 3.29 22.05
CA GLY A 223 7.12 4.25 21.36
C GLY A 223 8.07 5.05 22.27
N LYS A 224 8.09 4.79 23.58
CA LYS A 224 8.99 5.46 24.52
C LYS A 224 10.38 4.81 24.61
N CYS A 225 10.56 3.64 24.00
CA CYS A 225 11.85 2.97 23.96
C CYS A 225 12.86 3.83 23.18
N THR A 226 14.02 4.08 23.78
CA THR A 226 15.13 4.84 23.18
C THR A 226 16.02 3.98 22.29
N GLY A 227 15.77 2.68 22.23
CA GLY A 227 16.54 1.75 21.43
C GLY A 227 16.31 1.92 19.94
N GLU A 228 17.30 1.52 19.17
CA GLU A 228 17.28 1.52 17.72
C GLU A 228 16.77 0.18 17.20
N VAL A 229 16.02 0.24 16.10
CA VAL A 229 15.50 -0.96 15.45
C VAL A 229 16.48 -1.44 14.39
N HIS A 230 16.70 -2.76 14.34
CA HIS A 230 17.45 -3.42 13.28
C HIS A 230 16.66 -4.60 12.72
N HIS A 231 17.01 -5.00 11.49
CA HIS A 231 16.38 -6.11 10.79
C HIS A 231 17.22 -7.38 10.89
N ILE A 232 16.67 -8.41 11.55
CA ILE A 232 17.22 -9.76 11.50
C ILE A 232 16.57 -10.47 10.32
N LYS A 233 17.36 -10.73 9.27
CA LYS A 233 16.91 -11.47 8.08
C LYS A 233 16.80 -12.96 8.40
N CYS A 234 15.75 -13.59 7.89
CA CYS A 234 15.63 -15.04 7.91
C CYS A 234 16.13 -15.61 6.58
N GLU A 235 17.30 -16.23 6.62
CA GLU A 235 17.93 -16.88 5.48
C GLU A 235 17.98 -18.37 5.81
N ASN A 236 17.68 -19.25 4.84
CA ASN A 236 17.69 -20.72 4.95
C ASN A 236 16.38 -21.44 5.36
N THR A 237 15.26 -20.73 5.47
CA THR A 237 13.93 -21.36 5.61
C THR A 237 13.19 -21.39 4.29
N ALA A 238 12.41 -22.42 4.03
CA ALA A 238 11.46 -22.42 2.92
C ALA A 238 10.15 -23.05 3.35
N LEU A 239 9.06 -22.56 2.78
CA LEU A 239 7.74 -23.13 2.97
C LEU A 239 7.01 -23.22 1.63
N ARG A 240 6.36 -24.34 1.40
CA ARG A 240 5.51 -24.57 0.24
C ARG A 240 4.20 -25.21 0.67
N ILE A 241 3.12 -24.75 0.05
CA ILE A 241 1.76 -25.28 0.20
C ILE A 241 1.29 -25.68 -1.18
N ASP A 242 0.92 -26.94 -1.35
CA ASP A 242 0.34 -27.46 -2.58
C ASP A 242 -1.14 -27.76 -2.31
N ILE A 243 -2.04 -27.23 -3.12
CA ILE A 243 -3.49 -27.42 -3.01
C ILE A 243 -4.01 -27.99 -4.32
N HIS A 244 -4.62 -29.17 -4.26
CA HIS A 244 -5.30 -29.77 -5.39
C HIS A 244 -6.69 -29.16 -5.52
N LEU A 245 -6.96 -28.45 -6.62
CA LEU A 245 -8.18 -27.63 -6.72
C LEU A 245 -9.46 -28.45 -6.81
N ALA A 246 -9.43 -29.65 -7.40
CA ALA A 246 -10.64 -30.44 -7.61
C ALA A 246 -11.10 -31.20 -6.36
N THR A 247 -10.18 -31.51 -5.43
CA THR A 247 -10.49 -32.31 -4.24
C THR A 247 -10.18 -31.57 -2.94
N GLU A 248 -9.67 -30.34 -3.02
CA GLU A 248 -9.21 -29.51 -1.90
C GLU A 248 -8.15 -30.16 -0.99
N TRP A 249 -7.57 -31.27 -1.43
CA TRP A 249 -6.48 -31.94 -0.72
C TRP A 249 -5.26 -31.03 -0.72
N GLY A 250 -4.60 -30.94 0.43
CA GLY A 250 -3.53 -29.98 0.64
C GLY A 250 -2.33 -30.55 1.35
N LEU A 251 -1.14 -30.05 1.00
CA LEU A 251 0.11 -30.40 1.66
C LEU A 251 0.94 -29.14 1.94
N LEU A 252 1.15 -28.84 3.21
CA LEU A 252 2.13 -27.86 3.66
C LEU A 252 3.44 -28.57 4.00
N ARG A 253 4.55 -28.04 3.49
CA ARG A 253 5.91 -28.50 3.77
C ARG A 253 6.77 -27.30 4.14
N HIS A 254 7.42 -27.39 5.29
CA HIS A 254 8.44 -26.46 5.74
C HIS A 254 9.81 -27.14 5.75
N ARG A 255 10.88 -26.35 5.71
CA ARG A 255 12.24 -26.79 5.97
C ARG A 255 13.10 -25.67 6.54
N GLY A 256 14.11 -26.04 7.31
CA GLY A 256 15.07 -25.13 7.91
C GLY A 256 14.60 -24.61 9.27
N ILE A 257 15.43 -23.79 9.92
CA ILE A 257 15.18 -23.31 11.27
C ILE A 257 15.08 -21.78 11.29
N HIS A 258 14.01 -21.27 11.87
CA HIS A 258 13.83 -19.86 12.19
C HIS A 258 14.64 -19.50 13.44
N HIS A 259 15.77 -18.81 13.27
CA HIS A 259 16.63 -18.33 14.36
C HIS A 259 16.30 -16.90 14.78
N HIS A 260 15.01 -16.60 14.93
CA HIS A 260 14.55 -15.29 15.36
C HIS A 260 13.23 -15.40 16.10
N VAL A 261 12.95 -14.42 16.96
CA VAL A 261 11.62 -14.31 17.59
C VAL A 261 10.55 -14.04 16.54
N TRP A 262 9.33 -14.49 16.79
CA TRP A 262 8.21 -14.24 15.90
C TRP A 262 7.72 -12.79 16.07
N PRO A 263 7.60 -12.00 14.98
CA PRO A 263 6.93 -10.71 15.07
C PRO A 263 5.46 -10.91 15.42
N GLU A 264 4.88 -9.94 16.11
CA GLU A 264 3.44 -9.95 16.38
C GLU A 264 2.65 -9.93 15.06
N CYS A 265 1.69 -10.86 14.92
CA CYS A 265 0.91 -10.95 13.69
C CYS A 265 -0.05 -9.75 13.60
N LYS A 266 0.08 -8.97 12.51
CA LYS A 266 -0.77 -7.80 12.30
C LYS A 266 -2.19 -8.16 11.89
N LYS A 267 -2.43 -9.33 11.32
CA LYS A 267 -3.76 -9.70 10.79
C LYS A 267 -4.25 -10.95 11.53
N PRO A 268 -5.50 -10.96 12.00
CA PRO A 268 -6.07 -12.19 12.55
C PRO A 268 -6.11 -13.27 11.46
N ASP A 269 -5.80 -14.51 11.86
CA ASP A 269 -5.91 -15.68 11.01
C ASP A 269 -7.39 -16.09 10.80
N PRO A 270 -7.70 -16.90 9.77
CA PRO A 270 -9.06 -17.38 9.51
C PRO A 270 -9.80 -17.93 10.74
N LEU A 271 -9.14 -18.73 11.59
CA LEU A 271 -9.76 -19.31 12.78
C LEU A 271 -10.07 -18.24 13.85
N ALA A 272 -9.15 -17.30 14.08
CA ALA A 272 -9.40 -16.14 14.94
C ALA A 272 -10.52 -15.24 14.39
N HIS A 273 -10.60 -15.10 13.06
CA HIS A 273 -11.65 -14.34 12.39
C HIS A 273 -13.04 -14.93 12.64
N GLU A 274 -13.16 -16.25 12.54
CA GLU A 274 -14.42 -16.95 12.78
C GLU A 274 -14.88 -16.82 14.23
N ARG A 275 -13.99 -17.02 15.21
CA ARG A 275 -14.34 -16.78 16.62
C ARG A 275 -14.80 -15.35 16.87
N PHE A 276 -14.15 -14.38 16.24
CA PHE A 276 -14.57 -12.98 16.32
C PHE A 276 -15.97 -12.79 15.73
N ASP A 277 -16.23 -13.42 14.59
CA ASP A 277 -17.52 -13.37 13.90
C ASP A 277 -18.64 -13.97 14.78
N GLU A 278 -18.40 -15.10 15.45
CA GLU A 278 -19.34 -15.72 16.42
C GLU A 278 -19.65 -14.75 17.58
N VAL A 279 -18.64 -14.07 18.12
CA VAL A 279 -18.84 -13.08 19.19
C VAL A 279 -19.71 -11.91 18.72
N VAL A 280 -19.53 -11.44 17.47
CA VAL A 280 -20.32 -10.37 16.87
C VAL A 280 -21.75 -10.83 16.60
N GLU A 281 -21.95 -12.05 16.08
CA GLU A 281 -23.27 -12.65 15.84
C GLU A 281 -24.08 -12.78 17.13
N ASN A 282 -23.44 -13.18 18.23
CA ASN A 282 -24.07 -13.27 19.54
C ASN A 282 -24.32 -11.89 20.20
N ASN A 283 -23.67 -10.83 19.70
CA ASN A 283 -23.76 -9.49 20.28
C ASN A 283 -23.86 -8.37 19.22
N PRO A 284 -24.84 -8.41 18.30
CA PRO A 284 -24.85 -7.55 17.10
C PRO A 284 -24.96 -6.06 17.44
N LYS A 285 -25.60 -5.72 18.56
CA LYS A 285 -25.78 -4.34 19.04
C LYS A 285 -24.57 -3.79 19.81
N SER A 286 -23.61 -4.63 20.21
CA SER A 286 -22.44 -4.19 20.97
C SER A 286 -21.47 -3.45 20.06
N GLY A 287 -21.21 -2.18 20.34
CA GLY A 287 -20.20 -1.40 19.62
C GLY A 287 -18.77 -1.90 19.87
N ALA A 288 -17.83 -1.44 19.04
CA ALA A 288 -16.42 -1.86 19.08
C ALA A 288 -15.79 -1.77 20.48
N PHE A 289 -16.00 -0.65 21.17
CA PHE A 289 -15.50 -0.43 22.52
C PHE A 289 -16.05 -1.44 23.53
N LYS A 290 -17.35 -1.77 23.44
CA LYS A 290 -17.97 -2.76 24.34
C LYS A 290 -17.44 -4.17 24.10
N LEU A 291 -17.22 -4.54 22.84
CA LEU A 291 -16.61 -5.83 22.50
C LEU A 291 -15.18 -5.94 23.03
N LYS A 292 -14.43 -4.82 23.02
CA LYS A 292 -13.07 -4.74 23.55
C LYS A 292 -13.00 -4.90 25.07
N ILE A 293 -13.94 -4.32 25.81
CA ILE A 293 -13.99 -4.42 27.28
C ILE A 293 -14.52 -5.79 27.74
N GLY A 294 -15.39 -6.41 26.93
CA GLY A 294 -16.12 -7.62 27.34
C GLY A 294 -17.33 -7.29 28.24
N LYS A 295 -18.09 -8.33 28.59
CA LYS A 295 -19.16 -8.25 29.59
C LYS A 295 -18.69 -8.92 30.89
N PRO A 296 -19.05 -8.40 32.07
CA PRO A 296 -18.86 -9.14 33.31
C PRO A 296 -19.63 -10.46 33.24
N SER A 297 -18.94 -11.57 33.49
CA SER A 297 -19.58 -12.87 33.71
C SER A 297 -20.41 -12.79 34.98
N GLN A 298 -21.59 -13.42 35.00
CA GLN A 298 -22.44 -13.49 36.20
C GLN A 298 -21.88 -14.45 37.27
N ASP A 299 -20.88 -15.25 36.93
CA ASP A 299 -20.22 -16.15 37.87
C ASP A 299 -18.93 -15.53 38.42
N ASP A 300 -18.93 -15.30 39.74
CA ASP A 300 -17.83 -14.79 40.55
C ASP A 300 -16.57 -15.64 40.35
N GLY A 301 -15.68 -15.21 39.44
CA GLY A 301 -14.32 -15.75 39.30
C GLY A 301 -13.87 -16.10 37.89
N THR A 302 -14.72 -15.96 36.86
CA THR A 302 -14.30 -16.22 35.47
C THR A 302 -13.87 -14.94 34.76
N THR A 303 -12.72 -15.02 34.06
CA THR A 303 -12.12 -13.94 33.27
C THR A 303 -13.09 -13.38 32.23
N PHE A 304 -13.10 -12.06 32.06
CA PHE A 304 -13.83 -11.41 30.96
C PHE A 304 -13.34 -11.97 29.63
N GLU A 305 -14.15 -12.75 28.91
CA GLU A 305 -13.80 -13.16 27.56
C GLU A 305 -13.98 -11.94 26.64
N THR A 306 -12.85 -11.36 26.23
CA THR A 306 -12.82 -10.20 25.35
C THR A 306 -12.37 -10.62 23.96
N VAL A 307 -12.80 -9.87 22.95
CA VAL A 307 -12.27 -10.03 21.58
C VAL A 307 -10.75 -9.84 21.50
N THR A 308 -10.12 -9.25 22.52
CA THR A 308 -8.66 -9.10 22.55
C THR A 308 -7.92 -10.36 22.93
N ASP A 309 -8.60 -11.31 23.57
CA ASP A 309 -8.07 -12.65 23.88
C ASP A 309 -8.08 -13.56 22.65
N ILE A 310 -8.94 -13.26 21.67
CA ILE A 310 -9.02 -14.00 20.40
C ILE A 310 -7.77 -13.74 19.54
N HIS A 311 -7.39 -12.47 19.36
CA HIS A 311 -6.20 -12.12 18.58
C HIS A 311 -5.71 -10.69 18.90
N PRO A 312 -4.38 -10.44 19.03
CA PRO A 312 -3.85 -9.13 19.40
C PRO A 312 -4.25 -7.98 18.46
N ALA A 313 -4.48 -8.26 17.18
CA ALA A 313 -4.96 -7.28 16.21
C ALA A 313 -6.28 -6.58 16.61
N PHE A 314 -7.10 -7.20 17.46
CA PHE A 314 -8.37 -6.66 17.95
C PHE A 314 -8.20 -5.63 19.07
N GLN A 315 -6.98 -5.41 19.57
CA GLN A 315 -6.66 -4.28 20.44
C GLN A 315 -6.85 -2.92 19.73
N ASN A 316 -6.74 -2.88 18.40
CA ASN A 316 -6.96 -1.66 17.62
C ASN A 316 -8.47 -1.45 17.37
N SER A 317 -9.02 -0.39 17.95
CA SER A 317 -10.45 -0.07 17.88
C SER A 317 -10.96 0.17 16.45
N ASP A 318 -10.17 0.81 15.59
CA ASP A 318 -10.57 1.10 14.20
C ASP A 318 -10.65 -0.19 13.39
N ARG A 319 -9.64 -1.05 13.55
CA ARG A 319 -9.60 -2.37 12.91
C ARG A 319 -10.75 -3.25 13.40
N LEU A 320 -11.04 -3.21 14.69
CA LEU A 320 -12.16 -3.95 15.27
C LEU A 320 -13.51 -3.43 14.75
N ALA A 321 -13.68 -2.11 14.66
CA ALA A 321 -14.88 -1.50 14.09
C ALA A 321 -15.06 -1.89 12.62
N TYR A 322 -13.97 -1.96 11.86
CA TYR A 322 -13.98 -2.41 10.47
C TYR A 322 -14.48 -3.85 10.32
N TYR A 323 -13.86 -4.80 11.03
CA TYR A 323 -14.27 -6.21 10.93
C TYR A 323 -15.68 -6.45 11.44
N ARG A 324 -16.06 -5.81 12.56
CA ARG A 324 -17.44 -5.82 13.04
C ARG A 324 -18.42 -5.32 11.98
N LYS A 325 -18.13 -4.19 11.34
CA LYS A 325 -19.00 -3.64 10.29
C LYS A 325 -19.10 -4.61 9.10
N LYS A 326 -17.99 -5.20 8.68
CA LYS A 326 -17.97 -6.20 7.59
C LYS A 326 -18.90 -7.38 7.92
N LYS A 327 -18.84 -7.89 9.16
CA LYS A 327 -19.71 -8.99 9.60
C LYS A 327 -21.19 -8.59 9.66
N LEU A 328 -21.51 -7.43 10.23
CA LEU A 328 -22.90 -6.94 10.30
C LEU A 328 -23.52 -6.68 8.93
N ILE A 329 -22.71 -6.26 7.95
CA ILE A 329 -23.13 -6.16 6.54
C ILE A 329 -23.46 -7.54 5.98
N GLY A 330 -22.62 -8.55 6.24
CA GLY A 330 -22.86 -9.93 5.79
C GLY A 330 -24.08 -10.61 6.45
N LEU A 331 -24.54 -10.09 7.60
CA LEU A 331 -25.76 -10.54 8.28
C LEU A 331 -27.01 -9.73 7.90
N ASP A 332 -26.89 -8.79 6.94
CA ASP A 332 -27.96 -7.85 6.55
C ASP A 332 -28.53 -6.99 7.69
N LEU A 333 -27.81 -6.89 8.82
CA LEU A 333 -28.22 -6.09 9.98
C LEU A 333 -27.85 -4.61 9.84
N VAL A 334 -26.83 -4.32 9.04
CA VAL A 334 -26.41 -2.97 8.71
C VAL A 334 -26.22 -2.92 7.21
N PRO A 335 -26.71 -1.89 6.53
CA PRO A 335 -26.52 -1.80 5.10
C PRO A 335 -25.04 -1.68 4.73
N GLY A 336 -24.72 -2.25 3.56
CA GLY A 336 -23.40 -2.18 2.96
C GLY A 336 -22.95 -0.75 2.66
N LYS A 337 -21.78 -0.61 2.01
CA LYS A 337 -21.27 0.70 1.55
C LYS A 337 -22.29 1.50 0.69
N ASN A 338 -23.33 0.82 0.19
CA ASN A 338 -24.34 1.37 -0.72
C ASN A 338 -25.78 1.42 -0.14
N GLY A 339 -26.03 1.21 1.17
CA GLY A 339 -27.40 1.15 1.69
C GLY A 339 -27.71 2.04 2.91
N SER A 340 -28.98 2.47 2.99
CA SER A 340 -29.61 3.44 3.91
C SER A 340 -28.99 4.85 3.95
N GLY A 341 -29.78 5.86 3.57
CA GLY A 341 -29.38 7.27 3.61
C GLY A 341 -28.51 7.77 2.46
N VAL A 342 -28.16 6.92 1.49
CA VAL A 342 -27.31 7.29 0.33
C VAL A 342 -27.96 8.36 -0.54
N GLY A 343 -29.29 8.32 -0.72
CA GLY A 343 -30.03 9.30 -1.53
C GLY A 343 -29.75 10.75 -1.10
N ASP A 344 -29.76 10.98 0.21
CA ASP A 344 -29.51 12.32 0.77
C ASP A 344 -28.09 12.51 1.28
N LYS A 345 -27.23 11.47 1.28
CA LYS A 345 -25.89 11.57 1.87
C LYS A 345 -25.09 12.69 1.21
N PHE A 346 -25.13 12.79 -0.12
CA PHE A 346 -24.47 13.86 -0.84
C PHE A 346 -25.01 15.24 -0.42
N ILE A 347 -26.33 15.39 -0.32
CA ILE A 347 -26.98 16.64 0.09
C ILE A 347 -26.64 17.00 1.55
N ASN A 348 -26.64 16.03 2.45
CA ASN A 348 -26.26 16.19 3.85
C ASN A 348 -24.76 16.52 4.02
N ASP A 349 -23.91 15.91 3.19
CA ASP A 349 -22.49 16.24 3.15
C ASP A 349 -22.31 17.70 2.71
N MET A 350 -23.05 18.17 1.68
CA MET A 350 -23.07 19.57 1.25
C MET A 350 -23.54 20.52 2.36
N PHE A 351 -24.60 20.18 3.10
CA PHE A 351 -25.02 20.97 4.26
C PHE A 351 -23.94 21.04 5.34
N SER A 352 -23.27 19.91 5.62
CA SER A 352 -22.20 19.90 6.63
C SER A 352 -20.94 20.64 6.17
N TRP A 353 -20.65 20.70 4.86
CA TRP A 353 -19.57 21.52 4.30
C TRP A 353 -19.89 23.00 4.41
N ALA A 354 -21.11 23.40 4.07
CA ALA A 354 -21.60 24.77 4.23
C ALA A 354 -21.56 25.21 5.70
N ALA A 355 -22.00 24.36 6.63
CA ALA A 355 -21.93 24.61 8.06
C ALA A 355 -20.49 24.75 8.59
N ARG A 356 -19.51 24.10 7.94
CA ARG A 356 -18.07 24.26 8.23
C ARG A 356 -17.40 25.38 7.43
N GLY A 357 -18.18 26.16 6.68
CA GLY A 357 -17.74 27.37 5.99
C GLY A 357 -17.33 27.19 4.53
N LEU A 358 -17.43 25.99 3.95
CA LEU A 358 -17.23 25.77 2.50
C LEU A 358 -18.57 25.97 1.77
N GLN A 359 -18.79 27.19 1.28
CA GLN A 359 -20.06 27.61 0.71
C GLN A 359 -20.11 27.36 -0.79
N VAL A 360 -21.29 27.03 -1.32
CA VAL A 360 -21.56 27.01 -2.75
C VAL A 360 -21.80 28.44 -3.22
N ILE A 361 -20.93 28.95 -4.10
CA ILE A 361 -21.03 30.31 -4.66
C ILE A 361 -21.64 30.33 -6.07
N SER A 362 -21.74 29.16 -6.73
CA SER A 362 -22.44 28.97 -7.99
C SER A 362 -22.80 27.49 -8.18
N ALA A 363 -23.96 27.22 -8.78
CA ALA A 363 -24.38 25.88 -9.15
C ALA A 363 -25.23 25.90 -10.41
N SER A 364 -25.09 24.89 -11.27
CA SER A 364 -25.97 24.66 -12.41
C SER A 364 -26.14 23.17 -12.65
N PHE A 365 -27.34 22.81 -13.09
CA PHE A 365 -27.73 21.46 -13.49
C PHE A 365 -28.07 21.40 -15.00
N MET A 366 -27.83 22.49 -15.73
CA MET A 366 -28.17 22.59 -17.15
C MET A 366 -27.10 21.90 -18.01
N PRO A 367 -27.51 21.16 -19.06
CA PRO A 367 -26.58 20.48 -19.95
C PRO A 367 -25.48 21.39 -20.53
N GLY A 368 -24.24 20.93 -20.47
CA GLY A 368 -23.06 21.63 -20.99
C GLY A 368 -22.42 22.64 -20.03
N VAL A 369 -23.05 22.90 -18.89
CA VAL A 369 -22.57 23.84 -17.86
C VAL A 369 -22.83 23.33 -16.44
N GLU A 370 -23.01 22.01 -16.27
CA GLU A 370 -23.22 21.39 -14.96
C GLU A 370 -22.00 21.59 -14.07
N HIS A 371 -22.21 22.27 -12.93
CA HIS A 371 -21.13 22.58 -12.01
C HIS A 371 -21.61 22.86 -10.59
N PHE A 372 -20.69 22.72 -9.65
CA PHE A 372 -20.78 23.28 -8.30
C PHE A 372 -19.47 23.98 -7.96
N THR A 373 -19.53 25.29 -7.70
CA THR A 373 -18.37 26.07 -7.28
C THR A 373 -18.43 26.37 -5.80
N PHE A 374 -17.33 26.06 -5.12
CA PHE A 374 -17.16 26.15 -3.68
C PHE A 374 -16.08 27.16 -3.32
N GLN A 375 -16.32 27.90 -2.26
CA GLN A 375 -15.34 28.82 -1.69
C GLN A 375 -15.60 29.02 -0.19
N THR A 376 -14.54 29.09 0.61
CA THR A 376 -14.67 29.54 2.01
C THR A 376 -14.50 31.06 2.11
N LYS A 377 -15.01 31.66 3.19
CA LYS A 377 -14.78 33.09 3.45
C LYS A 377 -13.29 33.44 3.45
N TRP A 378 -12.46 32.59 4.06
CA TRP A 378 -11.02 32.79 4.12
C TRP A 378 -10.36 32.75 2.74
N MET A 379 -10.79 31.82 1.86
CA MET A 379 -10.31 31.75 0.48
C MET A 379 -10.60 33.05 -0.28
N ARG A 380 -11.82 33.58 -0.15
CA ARG A 380 -12.22 34.86 -0.77
C ARG A 380 -11.41 36.03 -0.21
N GLU A 381 -11.25 36.09 1.11
CA GLU A 381 -10.47 37.13 1.78
C GLU A 381 -8.99 37.10 1.36
N ARG A 382 -8.41 35.91 1.14
CA ARG A 382 -7.04 35.77 0.61
C ARG A 382 -6.95 36.20 -0.86
N LEU A 383 -7.91 35.80 -1.69
CA LEU A 383 -7.97 36.15 -3.11
C LEU A 383 -8.01 37.68 -3.33
N LEU A 384 -8.76 38.40 -2.48
CA LEU A 384 -8.95 39.85 -2.59
C LEU A 384 -8.07 40.65 -1.62
N ALA A 385 -7.14 39.99 -0.91
CA ALA A 385 -6.28 40.65 0.04
C ALA A 385 -5.41 41.71 -0.64
N ARG A 386 -5.14 42.78 0.12
CA ARG A 386 -4.16 43.80 -0.24
C ARG A 386 -2.98 43.73 0.74
N ASP A 387 -1.79 43.98 0.22
CA ASP A 387 -0.58 44.05 1.03
C ASP A 387 -0.47 45.40 1.77
N GLY A 388 0.66 45.62 2.47
CA GLY A 388 0.93 46.86 3.20
C GLY A 388 0.95 48.11 2.33
N ASN A 389 1.18 47.95 1.01
CA ASN A 389 1.19 49.03 0.02
C ASN A 389 -0.18 49.23 -0.63
N ARG A 390 -1.21 48.49 -0.16
CA ARG A 390 -2.56 48.44 -0.73
C ARG A 390 -2.62 47.83 -2.13
N GLU A 391 -1.59 47.09 -2.53
CA GLU A 391 -1.56 46.39 -3.80
C GLU A 391 -2.22 45.02 -3.67
N HIS A 392 -2.87 44.58 -4.73
CA HIS A 392 -3.38 43.22 -4.81
C HIS A 392 -2.25 42.22 -4.99
N TYR A 393 -2.50 40.96 -4.65
CA TYR A 393 -1.57 39.86 -4.89
C TYR A 393 -1.04 39.88 -6.33
N GLN A 394 0.25 39.58 -6.54
CA GLN A 394 0.91 39.59 -7.87
C GLN A 394 1.58 38.26 -8.23
N GLY A 395 1.52 37.25 -7.34
CA GLY A 395 2.28 36.00 -7.50
C GLY A 395 1.67 34.96 -8.46
N GLY A 396 0.63 35.31 -9.21
CA GLY A 396 -0.02 34.42 -10.16
C GLY A 396 -1.03 33.43 -9.53
N LEU A 397 -2.12 33.17 -10.26
CA LEU A 397 -3.16 32.20 -9.93
C LEU A 397 -3.01 30.97 -10.82
N LEU A 398 -2.76 29.81 -10.24
CA LEU A 398 -2.60 28.54 -10.96
C LEU A 398 -3.93 27.79 -11.00
N SER A 399 -4.40 27.36 -12.18
CA SER A 399 -5.63 26.58 -12.31
C SER A 399 -5.39 25.17 -12.85
N ASP A 400 -5.68 24.14 -12.06
CA ASP A 400 -5.41 22.74 -12.41
C ASP A 400 -6.59 21.80 -12.13
N VAL A 401 -6.69 20.74 -12.94
CA VAL A 401 -7.76 19.73 -12.92
C VAL A 401 -7.28 18.44 -12.25
N THR A 402 -8.04 17.97 -11.26
CA THR A 402 -7.87 16.63 -10.67
C THR A 402 -8.74 15.60 -11.39
N TYR A 403 -8.11 14.68 -12.13
CA TYR A 403 -8.79 13.75 -13.03
C TYR A 403 -9.39 12.49 -12.40
N ARG A 404 -8.84 12.02 -11.26
CA ARG A 404 -9.09 10.65 -10.76
C ARG A 404 -9.96 10.57 -9.50
N TYR A 405 -10.46 11.70 -9.02
CA TYR A 405 -11.19 11.72 -7.75
C TYR A 405 -12.68 11.40 -7.91
N PHE A 406 -13.33 11.97 -8.91
CA PHE A 406 -14.75 11.75 -9.17
C PHE A 406 -14.92 10.82 -10.36
N GLU A 407 -15.84 9.85 -10.23
CA GLU A 407 -16.17 8.92 -11.31
C GLU A 407 -16.81 9.62 -12.51
N ASN A 408 -17.67 10.62 -12.24
CA ASN A 408 -18.50 11.25 -13.24
C ASN A 408 -18.30 12.77 -13.34
N GLY A 409 -17.08 13.25 -13.14
CA GLY A 409 -16.72 14.66 -13.26
C GLY A 409 -15.30 14.92 -12.81
N TYR A 410 -14.95 16.20 -12.71
CA TYR A 410 -13.58 16.65 -12.46
C TYR A 410 -13.58 17.77 -11.44
N LEU A 411 -12.53 17.84 -10.62
CA LEU A 411 -12.33 18.97 -9.70
C LEU A 411 -11.31 19.93 -10.30
N LEU A 412 -11.77 21.11 -10.70
CA LEU A 412 -10.93 22.21 -11.13
C LEU A 412 -10.66 23.14 -9.94
N SER A 413 -9.40 23.44 -9.69
CA SER A 413 -8.97 24.28 -8.58
C SER A 413 -8.15 25.45 -9.08
N THR A 414 -8.46 26.67 -8.62
CA THR A 414 -7.55 27.82 -8.72
C THR A 414 -6.85 28.00 -7.39
N SER A 415 -5.53 28.12 -7.41
CA SER A 415 -4.68 28.28 -6.24
C SER A 415 -3.80 29.52 -6.32
N MET A 416 -3.47 30.10 -5.17
CA MET A 416 -2.49 31.19 -5.03
C MET A 416 -1.40 30.78 -4.04
N PHE A 417 -0.21 31.37 -4.13
CA PHE A 417 0.84 31.14 -3.14
C PHE A 417 0.61 32.01 -1.90
N CYS A 418 0.56 31.38 -0.73
CA CYS A 418 0.42 32.07 0.55
C CYS A 418 1.78 32.17 1.23
N GLU A 419 2.35 33.37 1.29
CA GLU A 419 3.67 33.62 1.91
C GLU A 419 3.68 33.29 3.41
N GLN A 420 2.60 33.56 4.13
CA GLN A 420 2.50 33.26 5.57
C GLN A 420 2.60 31.76 5.86
N LEU A 421 2.03 30.94 4.98
CA LEU A 421 2.04 29.48 5.10
C LEU A 421 3.18 28.82 4.32
N GLN A 422 3.89 29.58 3.48
CA GLN A 422 4.87 29.11 2.50
C GLN A 422 4.34 27.95 1.63
N ARG A 423 3.07 28.06 1.20
CA ARG A 423 2.36 26.99 0.48
C ARG A 423 1.35 27.54 -0.53
N TRP A 424 1.11 26.78 -1.60
CA TRP A 424 -0.03 26.99 -2.48
C TRP A 424 -1.33 26.63 -1.75
N ILE A 425 -2.28 27.56 -1.77
CA ILE A 425 -3.59 27.40 -1.15
C ILE A 425 -4.68 27.52 -2.22
N PRO A 426 -5.74 26.69 -2.16
CA PRO A 426 -6.86 26.86 -3.06
C PRO A 426 -7.61 28.15 -2.70
N VAL A 427 -8.05 28.88 -3.71
CA VAL A 427 -8.89 30.10 -3.59
C VAL A 427 -10.25 29.93 -4.25
N GLN A 428 -10.41 28.95 -5.14
CA GLN A 428 -11.70 28.54 -5.71
C GLN A 428 -11.64 27.07 -6.12
N LEU A 429 -12.71 26.33 -5.86
CA LEU A 429 -12.86 24.93 -6.29
C LEU A 429 -14.15 24.80 -7.10
N THR A 430 -14.11 24.16 -8.25
CA THR A 430 -15.32 23.84 -9.02
C THR A 430 -15.32 22.38 -9.41
N TRP A 431 -16.37 21.67 -9.04
CA TRP A 431 -16.69 20.41 -9.68
C TRP A 431 -17.37 20.70 -11.02
N ILE A 432 -16.85 20.13 -12.11
CA ILE A 432 -17.38 20.25 -13.47
C ILE A 432 -17.66 18.86 -14.06
N ARG A 433 -18.72 18.74 -14.85
CA ARG A 433 -19.13 17.46 -15.44
C ARG A 433 -18.23 17.02 -16.60
N GLY A 434 -17.66 17.96 -17.36
CA GLY A 434 -16.81 17.70 -18.52
C GLY A 434 -15.60 18.63 -18.60
N LEU A 435 -14.80 18.46 -19.67
CA LEU A 435 -13.55 19.18 -19.92
C LEU A 435 -13.61 20.05 -21.19
N SER A 436 -14.80 20.40 -21.66
CA SER A 436 -14.98 21.30 -22.80
C SER A 436 -14.70 22.76 -22.41
N GLU A 437 -14.61 23.64 -23.41
CA GLU A 437 -14.30 25.07 -23.21
C GLU A 437 -15.35 25.76 -22.35
N GLU A 438 -16.61 25.35 -22.46
CA GLU A 438 -17.76 25.87 -21.72
C GLU A 438 -17.63 25.63 -20.20
N TYR A 439 -17.18 24.44 -19.78
CA TYR A 439 -16.96 24.15 -18.36
C TYR A 439 -15.81 24.98 -17.76
N TYR A 440 -14.76 25.23 -18.54
CA TYR A 440 -13.67 26.11 -18.10
C TYR A 440 -14.13 27.56 -18.03
N GLN A 441 -14.92 28.02 -19.02
CA GLN A 441 -15.53 29.35 -19.01
C GLN A 441 -16.34 29.56 -17.73
N VAL A 442 -17.17 28.61 -17.32
CA VAL A 442 -17.95 28.69 -16.07
C VAL A 442 -17.04 28.97 -14.87
N HIS A 443 -15.98 28.18 -14.69
CA HIS A 443 -15.06 28.35 -13.56
C HIS A 443 -14.39 29.74 -13.57
N PHE A 444 -13.90 30.18 -14.73
CA PHE A 444 -13.25 31.48 -14.84
C PHE A 444 -14.24 32.64 -14.72
N THR A 445 -15.46 32.55 -15.23
CA THR A 445 -16.49 33.59 -15.07
C THR A 445 -16.80 33.81 -13.60
N ILE A 446 -16.91 32.73 -12.80
CA ILE A 446 -17.16 32.84 -11.35
C ILE A 446 -15.96 33.43 -10.62
N LEU A 447 -14.73 33.07 -11.03
CA LEU A 447 -13.51 33.66 -10.48
C LEU A 447 -13.45 35.16 -10.78
N LEU A 448 -13.59 35.52 -12.05
CA LEU A 448 -13.48 36.90 -12.54
C LEU A 448 -14.56 37.80 -11.95
N LYS A 449 -15.82 37.35 -11.84
CA LYS A 449 -16.91 38.14 -11.21
C LYS A 449 -16.56 38.65 -9.82
N GLN A 450 -15.70 37.95 -9.07
CA GLN A 450 -15.26 38.38 -7.74
C GLN A 450 -14.31 39.60 -7.80
N PHE A 451 -13.62 39.82 -8.92
CA PHE A 451 -12.78 41.01 -9.14
C PHE A 451 -13.58 42.25 -9.52
N PHE A 452 -14.84 42.08 -9.94
CA PHE A 452 -15.72 43.18 -10.36
C PHE A 452 -16.61 43.71 -9.24
N LEU A 453 -16.27 43.39 -7.98
CA LEU A 453 -16.97 43.93 -6.82
C LEU A 453 -16.78 45.46 -6.71
N PRO A 454 -17.79 46.18 -6.16
CA PRO A 454 -17.65 47.61 -5.85
C PRO A 454 -16.43 47.87 -4.98
N GLY A 455 -15.55 48.78 -5.41
CA GLY A 455 -14.30 49.13 -4.70
C GLY A 455 -13.01 48.61 -5.35
N ILE A 456 -13.08 47.82 -6.41
CA ILE A 456 -11.92 47.42 -7.23
C ILE A 456 -11.92 48.26 -8.52
N THR A 457 -10.84 49.01 -8.74
CA THR A 457 -10.64 49.89 -9.90
C THR A 457 -10.38 49.11 -11.19
N ALA A 458 -10.56 49.74 -12.35
CA ALA A 458 -10.32 49.08 -13.65
C ALA A 458 -8.87 48.56 -13.79
N ALA A 459 -7.88 49.33 -13.34
CA ALA A 459 -6.48 48.91 -13.36
C ALA A 459 -6.21 47.71 -12.43
N GLU A 460 -6.83 47.69 -11.24
CA GLU A 460 -6.73 46.55 -10.32
C GLU A 460 -7.39 45.28 -10.90
N ARG A 461 -8.54 45.43 -11.57
CA ARG A 461 -9.20 44.31 -12.27
C ARG A 461 -8.31 43.73 -13.35
N GLU A 462 -7.76 44.57 -14.22
CA GLU A 462 -6.87 44.13 -15.28
C GLU A 462 -5.63 43.42 -14.71
N GLY A 463 -5.05 43.96 -13.64
CA GLY A 463 -3.94 43.35 -12.91
C GLY A 463 -4.29 41.96 -12.37
N LEU A 464 -5.46 41.78 -11.75
CA LEU A 464 -5.93 40.51 -11.21
C LEU A 464 -6.23 39.47 -12.30
N CYS A 465 -6.85 39.90 -13.40
CA CYS A 465 -7.19 39.01 -14.52
C CYS A 465 -5.93 38.46 -15.22
N ARG A 466 -4.88 39.28 -15.35
CA ARG A 466 -3.62 38.87 -16.01
C ARG A 466 -2.80 37.85 -15.22
N GLN A 467 -3.18 37.57 -13.98
CA GLN A 467 -2.44 36.65 -13.10
C GLN A 467 -2.78 35.18 -13.31
N VAL A 468 -3.85 34.86 -14.03
CA VAL A 468 -4.24 33.46 -14.25
C VAL A 468 -3.26 32.83 -15.23
N VAL A 469 -2.54 31.81 -14.76
CA VAL A 469 -1.46 31.13 -15.49
C VAL A 469 -1.70 29.62 -15.54
N ASP A 470 -1.07 28.99 -16.53
CA ASP A 470 -1.11 27.56 -16.86
C ASP A 470 -2.43 27.09 -17.51
N PHE A 471 -2.39 26.96 -18.84
CA PHE A 471 -3.56 26.61 -19.64
C PHE A 471 -3.24 25.48 -20.62
N SER A 472 -4.06 24.43 -20.59
CA SER A 472 -4.39 23.68 -21.79
C SER A 472 -5.13 24.59 -22.80
N LYS A 473 -5.19 24.18 -24.08
CA LYS A 473 -5.89 24.97 -25.11
C LYS A 473 -7.35 25.28 -24.74
N ALA A 474 -8.06 24.29 -24.19
CA ALA A 474 -9.46 24.45 -23.77
C ALA A 474 -9.60 25.41 -22.58
N GLN A 475 -8.69 25.36 -21.61
CA GLN A 475 -8.68 26.31 -20.50
C GLN A 475 -8.36 27.73 -20.97
N ALA A 476 -7.42 27.90 -21.91
CA ALA A 476 -7.08 29.21 -22.45
C ALA A 476 -8.28 29.85 -23.19
N ASN A 477 -9.02 29.05 -23.96
CA ASN A 477 -10.20 29.51 -24.67
C ASN A 477 -11.35 29.82 -23.71
N GLY A 478 -11.61 28.94 -22.74
CA GLY A 478 -12.60 29.18 -21.69
C GLY A 478 -12.29 30.45 -20.87
N PHE A 479 -11.02 30.70 -20.55
CA PHE A 479 -10.59 31.92 -19.87
C PHE A 479 -10.85 33.18 -20.72
N LYS A 480 -10.51 33.16 -22.01
CA LYS A 480 -10.78 34.29 -22.92
C LYS A 480 -12.27 34.56 -23.06
N ALA A 481 -13.09 33.51 -23.15
CA ALA A 481 -14.55 33.65 -23.20
C ALA A 481 -15.10 34.26 -21.90
N ALA A 482 -14.63 33.79 -20.74
CA ALA A 482 -15.02 34.34 -19.45
C ALA A 482 -14.61 35.80 -19.26
N TYR A 483 -13.41 36.18 -19.72
CA TYR A 483 -12.95 37.56 -19.65
C TYR A 483 -13.81 38.51 -20.49
N LYS A 484 -14.25 38.06 -21.69
CA LYS A 484 -15.19 38.82 -22.52
C LYS A 484 -16.58 38.93 -21.88
N ASP A 485 -17.05 37.87 -21.23
CA ASP A 485 -18.37 37.82 -20.58
C ASP A 485 -18.48 38.74 -19.35
N VAL A 486 -17.37 38.91 -18.60
CA VAL A 486 -17.36 39.70 -17.35
C VAL A 486 -16.77 41.10 -17.54
N GLY A 487 -15.96 41.31 -18.59
CA GLY A 487 -15.33 42.60 -18.89
C GLY A 487 -16.34 43.70 -19.22
N PRO A 488 -15.97 44.98 -19.05
CA PRO A 488 -16.78 46.08 -19.58
C PRO A 488 -16.72 46.06 -21.12
N ASP A 489 -17.85 46.34 -21.77
CA ASP A 489 -17.94 46.61 -23.21
C ASP A 489 -17.00 47.73 -23.66
#